data_AF-A0A5P2UFU4-F1
#
_entry.id   AF-A0A5P2UFU4-F1
#
_cell.length_a   1.000
_cell.length_b   1.000
_cell.length_c   1.000
_cell.angle_alpha   90.00
_cell.angle_beta   90.00
_cell.angle_gamma   90.00
#
_symmetry.space_group_name_H-M   'P 1'
#
loop_
_entity.id
_entity.type
_entity.pdbx_description
1 polymer ?
#
loop_
_entity_poly.entity_id
_entity_poly.type
_entity_poly.pdbx_seq_one_letter_code
_entity_poly.pdbx_strand_id
1 'polypeptide(L)'
;MTEPRDHPFVAAVKPLVDAMGGELIEPSLAQADDVVLAWEGEDLLAVRLPQLSDSLDHILAALQRRHGVPLSELDRKAKQDVVRVLEARGAFSVRHGVETVAGALGVSRFTVYNYLNRENPNKNSRQ
;
A
#
# COMPACT_ATOMS: atom_id res chain seq x y z
N MET A 1 34.15 -4.76 1.69
CA MET A 1 32.99 -4.91 2.56
C MET A 1 32.13 -3.68 2.36
N THR A 2 31.04 -3.81 1.62
CA THR A 2 30.07 -2.74 1.39
C THR A 2 29.35 -2.49 2.71
N GLU A 3 29.18 -1.23 3.14
CA GLU A 3 28.37 -0.96 4.34
C GLU A 3 26.97 -1.57 4.17
N PRO A 4 26.35 -2.14 5.23
CA PRO A 4 25.05 -2.81 5.13
C PRO A 4 23.98 -1.97 4.41
N ARG A 5 24.07 -0.64 4.50
CA ARG A 5 23.15 0.32 3.87
C ARG A 5 23.27 0.41 2.34
N ASP A 6 24.45 0.10 1.78
CA ASP A 6 24.72 0.13 0.34
C ASP A 6 24.67 -1.27 -0.31
N HIS A 7 24.19 -2.28 0.42
CA HIS A 7 24.11 -3.64 -0.07
C HIS A 7 23.06 -3.78 -1.20
N PRO A 8 23.36 -4.46 -2.33
CA PRO A 8 22.42 -4.62 -3.45
C PRO A 8 21.05 -5.20 -3.05
N PHE A 9 21.04 -6.10 -2.07
CA PHE A 9 19.81 -6.65 -1.50
C PHE A 9 18.94 -5.57 -0.84
N VAL A 10 19.53 -4.64 -0.08
CA VAL A 10 18.81 -3.53 0.56
C VAL A 10 18.17 -2.63 -0.51
N ALA A 11 18.92 -2.30 -1.55
CA ALA A 11 18.40 -1.52 -2.68
C ALA A 11 17.25 -2.24 -3.40
N ALA A 12 17.30 -3.57 -3.52
CA ALA A 12 16.27 -4.37 -4.15
C ALA A 12 14.97 -4.46 -3.32
N VAL A 13 15.06 -4.56 -1.99
CA VAL A 13 13.87 -4.68 -1.12
C VAL A 13 13.26 -3.33 -0.74
N LYS A 14 14.04 -2.23 -0.78
CA LYS A 14 13.56 -0.89 -0.41
C LYS A 14 12.28 -0.45 -1.12
N PRO A 15 12.09 -0.63 -2.45
CA PRO A 15 10.84 -0.25 -3.12
C PRO A 15 9.61 -0.98 -2.58
N LEU A 16 9.76 -2.26 -2.18
CA LEU A 16 8.68 -3.04 -1.59
C LEU A 16 8.36 -2.52 -0.19
N VAL A 17 9.37 -2.29 0.64
CA VAL A 17 9.18 -1.77 2.00
C VAL A 17 8.52 -0.40 1.98
N ASP A 18 9.00 0.53 1.14
CA ASP A 18 8.39 1.85 0.94
C ASP A 18 6.95 1.78 0.41
N ALA A 19 6.62 0.76 -0.38
CA ALA A 19 5.27 0.57 -0.94
C ALA A 19 4.29 -0.02 0.07
N MET A 20 4.79 -0.84 0.99
CA MET A 20 4.00 -1.35 2.12
C MET A 20 3.83 -0.27 3.19
N GLY A 21 4.77 0.69 3.29
CA GLY A 21 4.83 1.67 4.37
C GLY A 21 5.68 1.21 5.55
N GLY A 22 6.52 0.19 5.34
CA GLY A 22 7.41 -0.29 6.38
C GLY A 22 8.64 0.60 6.54
N GLU A 23 9.35 0.40 7.65
CA GLU A 23 10.63 1.06 7.92
C GLU A 23 11.76 0.03 7.90
N LEU A 24 12.89 0.41 7.30
CA LEU A 24 14.11 -0.39 7.35
C LEU A 24 14.84 -0.08 8.67
N ILE A 25 15.13 -1.12 9.44
CA ILE A 25 15.74 -1.06 10.77
C ILE A 25 17.04 -1.86 10.75
N GLU A 26 18.02 -1.44 11.56
CA GLU A 26 19.23 -2.25 11.75
C GLU A 26 18.88 -3.56 12.48
N PRO A 27 19.46 -4.71 12.10
CA PRO A 27 19.11 -6.01 12.71
C PRO A 27 19.22 -6.03 14.24
N SER A 28 20.20 -5.31 14.78
CA SER A 28 20.43 -5.20 16.23
C SER A 28 19.33 -4.44 16.98
N LEU A 29 18.50 -3.67 16.28
CA LEU A 29 17.39 -2.89 16.82
C LEU A 29 16.02 -3.53 16.57
N ALA A 30 16.00 -4.72 15.97
CA ALA A 30 14.76 -5.43 15.64
C ALA A 30 13.96 -5.80 16.90
N GLN A 31 12.65 -5.57 16.85
CA GLN A 31 11.67 -6.01 17.84
C GLN A 31 11.03 -7.34 17.40
N ALA A 32 10.26 -7.96 18.31
CA ALA A 32 9.65 -9.28 18.07
C ALA A 32 8.69 -9.30 16.86
N ASP A 33 8.05 -8.18 16.57
CA ASP A 33 7.11 -8.05 15.45
C ASP A 33 7.77 -7.57 14.14
N ASP A 34 9.07 -7.26 14.18
CA ASP A 34 9.82 -6.86 12.98
C ASP A 34 10.28 -8.10 12.20
N VAL A 35 10.34 -7.97 10.86
CA VAL A 35 10.75 -9.06 9.97
C VAL A 35 12.23 -8.91 9.64
N VAL A 36 13.08 -9.81 10.15
CA VAL A 36 14.51 -9.85 9.81
C VAL A 36 14.69 -10.44 8.42
N LEU A 37 15.42 -9.74 7.55
CA LEU A 37 15.77 -10.17 6.22
C LEU A 37 17.26 -10.54 6.18
N ALA A 38 17.52 -11.83 5.99
CA ALA A 38 18.86 -12.37 5.86
C ALA A 38 19.23 -12.63 4.38
N TRP A 39 20.50 -12.46 4.05
CA TRP A 39 21.07 -12.80 2.75
C TRP A 39 22.35 -13.62 2.97
N GLU A 40 22.48 -14.75 2.29
CA GLU A 40 23.65 -15.64 2.44
C GLU A 40 23.95 -16.06 3.89
N GLY A 41 22.90 -16.11 4.74
CA GLY A 41 23.03 -16.49 6.14
C GLY A 41 23.44 -15.36 7.09
N GLU A 42 23.60 -14.13 6.57
CA GLU A 42 23.85 -12.94 7.38
C GLU A 42 22.59 -12.07 7.48
N ASP A 43 22.25 -11.64 8.70
CA ASP A 43 21.17 -10.70 8.95
C ASP A 43 21.60 -9.31 8.47
N LEU A 44 20.98 -8.82 7.39
CA LEU A 44 21.36 -7.53 6.78
C LEU A 44 20.50 -6.37 7.27
N LEU A 45 19.20 -6.59 7.44
CA LEU A 45 18.25 -5.58 7.92
C LEU A 45 17.02 -6.23 8.56
N ALA A 46 16.29 -5.43 9.33
CA ALA A 46 14.93 -5.74 9.75
C ALA A 46 13.93 -4.79 9.07
N VAL A 47 12.70 -5.24 8.89
CA VAL A 47 11.60 -4.45 8.36
C VAL A 47 10.53 -4.35 9.43
N ARG A 48 10.27 -3.13 9.91
CA ARG A 48 9.10 -2.84 10.72
C ARG A 48 7.89 -2.72 9.81
N LEU A 49 6.89 -3.58 10.03
CA LEU A 49 5.66 -3.53 9.26
C LEU A 49 4.78 -2.38 9.78
N PRO A 50 4.10 -1.65 8.88
CA PRO A 50 3.17 -0.60 9.29
C PRO A 50 1.94 -1.22 9.95
N GLN A 51 1.27 -0.42 10.79
CA GLN A 51 -0.05 -0.80 11.27
C GLN A 51 -1.05 -0.81 10.10
N LEU A 52 -2.10 -1.61 10.22
CA LEU A 52 -3.06 -1.82 9.13
C LEU A 52 -3.76 -0.51 8.70
N SER A 53 -3.94 0.45 9.61
CA SER A 53 -4.47 1.78 9.30
C SER A 53 -3.52 2.60 8.44
N ASP A 54 -2.24 2.60 8.78
CA ASP A 54 -1.20 3.39 8.10
C ASP A 54 -0.95 2.83 6.70
N SER A 55 -1.15 1.51 6.55
CA SER A 55 -1.02 0.80 5.27
C SER A 55 -1.89 1.40 4.16
N LEU A 56 -3.09 1.93 4.44
CA LEU A 56 -3.94 2.52 3.41
C LEU A 56 -3.34 3.81 2.84
N ASP A 57 -2.88 4.71 3.70
CA ASP A 57 -2.28 5.97 3.29
C ASP A 57 -0.98 5.73 2.49
N HIS A 58 -0.20 4.72 2.89
CA HIS A 58 0.98 4.30 2.13
C HIS A 58 0.64 3.74 0.74
N ILE A 59 -0.42 2.93 0.63
CA ILE A 59 -0.89 2.44 -0.67
C ILE A 59 -1.35 3.60 -1.57
N LEU A 60 -2.09 4.57 -1.02
CA LEU A 60 -2.53 5.75 -1.76
C LEU A 60 -1.32 6.60 -2.22
N ALA A 61 -0.34 6.82 -1.36
CA ALA A 61 0.88 7.54 -1.71
C ALA A 61 1.71 6.82 -2.79
N ALA A 62 1.80 5.49 -2.74
CA ALA A 62 2.46 4.69 -3.76
C ALA A 62 1.72 4.78 -5.12
N LEU A 63 0.39 4.74 -5.11
CA LEU A 63 -0.43 4.92 -6.32
C LEU A 63 -0.24 6.34 -6.90
N GLN A 64 -0.22 7.37 -6.06
CA GLN A 64 0.02 8.75 -6.51
C GLN A 64 1.38 8.87 -7.20
N ARG A 65 2.45 8.33 -6.59
CA ARG A 65 3.80 8.31 -7.18
C ARG A 65 3.82 7.60 -8.54
N ARG A 66 3.09 6.49 -8.68
CA ARG A 66 2.99 5.74 -9.94
C ARG A 66 2.29 6.52 -11.05
N HIS A 67 1.25 7.29 -10.72
CA HIS A 67 0.50 8.08 -11.69
C HIS A 67 1.16 9.44 -11.99
N GLY A 68 2.04 9.94 -11.12
CA GLY A 68 2.78 11.18 -11.32
C GLY A 68 1.96 12.47 -11.14
N VAL A 69 0.68 12.35 -10.80
CA VAL A 69 -0.25 13.45 -10.53
C VAL A 69 -1.06 13.14 -9.26
N PRO A 70 -1.64 14.15 -8.58
CA PRO A 70 -2.58 13.90 -7.49
C PRO A 70 -3.70 12.95 -7.92
N LEU A 71 -4.09 12.02 -7.05
CA LEU A 71 -5.12 11.03 -7.39
C LEU A 71 -6.48 11.69 -7.68
N SER A 72 -6.72 12.88 -7.14
CA SER A 72 -7.89 13.71 -7.41
C SER A 72 -7.96 14.25 -8.84
N GLU A 73 -6.84 14.36 -9.53
CA GLU A 73 -6.74 14.87 -10.91
C GLU A 73 -6.84 13.75 -11.97
N LEU A 74 -6.85 12.50 -11.53
CA LEU A 74 -7.02 11.36 -12.43
C LEU A 74 -8.34 11.43 -13.19
N ASP A 75 -8.30 10.96 -14.43
CA ASP A 75 -9.52 10.75 -15.20
C ASP A 75 -10.40 9.66 -14.55
N ARG A 76 -11.65 9.57 -15.00
CA ARG A 76 -12.62 8.63 -14.44
C ARG A 76 -12.15 7.17 -14.52
N LYS A 77 -11.47 6.78 -15.59
CA LYS A 77 -11.05 5.40 -15.82
C LYS A 77 -9.92 5.03 -14.87
N ALA A 78 -8.93 5.90 -14.73
CA ALA A 78 -7.84 5.74 -13.78
C ALA A 78 -8.33 5.73 -12.33
N LYS A 79 -9.32 6.58 -11.96
CA LYS A 79 -9.95 6.51 -10.63
C LYS A 79 -10.65 5.18 -10.36
N GLN A 80 -11.30 4.59 -11.37
CA GLN A 80 -11.90 3.26 -11.27
C GLN A 80 -10.84 2.18 -11.08
N ASP A 81 -9.77 2.22 -11.87
CA ASP A 81 -8.65 1.28 -11.75
C ASP A 81 -7.97 1.38 -10.36
N VAL A 82 -7.84 2.59 -9.81
CA VAL A 82 -7.33 2.80 -8.45
C VAL A 82 -8.26 2.16 -7.41
N VAL A 83 -9.58 2.38 -7.50
CA VAL A 83 -10.54 1.74 -6.58
C VAL A 83 -10.45 0.21 -6.65
N ARG A 84 -10.27 -0.37 -7.84
CA ARG A 84 -10.06 -1.82 -8.00
C ARG A 84 -8.84 -2.33 -7.26
N VAL A 85 -7.71 -1.65 -7.42
CA VAL A 85 -6.45 -2.02 -6.75
C VAL A 85 -6.59 -1.91 -5.24
N LEU A 86 -7.27 -0.87 -4.76
CA LEU A 86 -7.53 -0.67 -3.33
C LEU A 86 -8.47 -1.76 -2.77
N GLU A 87 -9.50 -2.16 -3.51
CA GLU A 87 -10.38 -3.27 -3.10
C GLU A 87 -9.60 -4.58 -2.98
N ALA A 88 -8.79 -4.92 -3.98
CA ALA A 88 -7.95 -6.13 -3.97
C ALA A 88 -6.94 -6.14 -2.80
N ARG A 89 -6.58 -4.97 -2.29
CA ARG A 89 -5.69 -4.80 -1.13
C ARG A 89 -6.44 -4.66 0.20
N GLY A 90 -7.76 -4.86 0.22
CA GLY A 90 -8.57 -4.81 1.43
C GLY A 90 -8.78 -3.41 2.01
N ALA A 91 -8.53 -2.35 1.24
CA ALA A 91 -8.64 -0.96 1.70
C ALA A 91 -10.01 -0.63 2.33
N PHE A 92 -11.08 -1.26 1.83
CA PHE A 92 -12.45 -1.01 2.28
C PHE A 92 -12.87 -1.85 3.50
N SER A 93 -12.00 -2.73 3.99
CA SER A 93 -12.18 -3.43 5.28
C SER A 93 -11.62 -2.64 6.46
N VAL A 94 -10.81 -1.61 6.19
CA VAL A 94 -10.23 -0.73 7.21
C VAL A 94 -11.27 0.28 7.69
N ARG A 95 -11.25 0.61 8.98
CA ARG A 95 -12.09 1.67 9.56
C ARG A 95 -11.86 2.98 8.79
N HIS A 96 -12.94 3.62 8.35
CA HIS A 96 -12.91 4.83 7.54
C HIS A 96 -12.29 4.68 6.13
N GLY A 97 -12.05 3.46 5.64
CA GLY A 97 -11.38 3.25 4.36
C GLY A 97 -12.11 3.89 3.17
N VAL A 98 -13.45 3.83 3.15
CA VAL A 98 -14.26 4.48 2.10
C VAL A 98 -14.13 6.02 2.17
N GLU A 99 -14.20 6.61 3.37
CA GLU A 99 -13.98 8.04 3.58
C GLU A 99 -12.59 8.48 3.07
N THR A 100 -11.53 7.77 3.48
CA THR A 100 -10.14 8.10 3.11
C THR A 100 -9.93 8.02 1.60
N VAL A 101 -10.38 6.94 0.96
CA VAL A 101 -10.25 6.77 -0.50
C VAL A 101 -11.06 7.84 -1.25
N ALA A 102 -12.28 8.14 -0.80
CA ALA A 102 -13.09 9.19 -1.40
C ALA A 102 -12.40 10.55 -1.35
N GLY A 103 -11.81 10.89 -0.20
CA GLY A 103 -11.01 12.11 -0.01
C GLY A 103 -9.81 12.17 -0.95
N ALA A 104 -9.01 11.10 -1.01
CA ALA A 104 -7.82 11.05 -1.87
C ALA A 104 -8.15 11.15 -3.36
N LEU A 105 -9.24 10.53 -3.81
CA LEU A 105 -9.69 10.58 -5.20
C LEU A 105 -10.47 11.86 -5.56
N GLY A 106 -10.76 12.73 -4.59
CA GLY A 106 -11.58 13.92 -4.81
C GLY A 106 -12.99 13.59 -5.32
N VAL A 107 -13.61 12.53 -4.79
CA VAL A 107 -14.96 12.09 -5.17
C VAL A 107 -15.82 11.84 -3.92
N SER A 108 -17.13 11.66 -4.12
CA SER A 108 -18.01 11.30 -3.01
C SER A 108 -17.87 9.82 -2.61
N ARG A 109 -18.21 9.48 -1.36
CA ARG A 109 -18.35 8.07 -0.92
C ARG A 109 -19.30 7.28 -1.83
N PHE A 110 -20.39 7.92 -2.26
CA PHE A 110 -21.33 7.33 -3.22
C PHE A 110 -20.64 6.97 -4.56
N THR A 111 -19.73 7.82 -5.04
CA THR A 111 -18.95 7.55 -6.25
C THR A 111 -18.03 6.34 -6.07
N VAL A 112 -17.40 6.19 -4.90
CA VAL A 112 -16.57 5.01 -4.59
C VAL A 112 -17.42 3.73 -4.62
N TYR A 113 -18.59 3.71 -3.96
CA TYR A 113 -19.50 2.56 -4.02
C TYR A 113 -19.94 2.23 -5.46
N ASN A 114 -20.17 3.24 -6.30
CA ASN A 114 -20.50 3.01 -7.71
C ASN A 114 -19.34 2.38 -8.50
N TYR A 115 -18.08 2.70 -8.16
CA TYR A 115 -16.93 2.08 -8.81
C TYR A 115 -16.80 0.61 -8.39
N LEU A 116 -16.98 0.29 -7.09
CA LEU A 116 -17.00 -1.09 -6.58
C LEU A 116 -18.07 -1.96 -7.25
N ASN A 117 -19.27 -1.42 -7.45
CA ASN A 117 -20.40 -2.17 -8.02
C ASN A 117 -20.29 -2.39 -9.53
N ARG A 118 -19.52 -1.57 -10.25
CA ARG A 118 -19.33 -1.72 -11.70
C ARG A 118 -18.44 -2.90 -12.09
N GLU A 119 -17.59 -3.36 -11.17
CA GLU A 119 -16.59 -4.40 -11.45
C GLU A 119 -16.98 -5.78 -10.88
N ASN A 120 -17.99 -5.84 -10.00
CA ASN A 120 -18.50 -7.08 -9.41
C ASN A 120 -19.99 -7.32 -9.74
N PRO A 121 -20.36 -7.63 -11.00
CA PRO A 121 -21.75 -7.97 -11.35
C PRO A 121 -22.26 -9.25 -10.64
N ASN A 122 -21.36 -10.08 -10.08
CA ASN A 122 -21.68 -11.38 -9.48
C ASN A 122 -21.95 -11.39 -7.96
N LYS A 123 -21.93 -10.24 -7.26
CA LYS A 123 -22.25 -10.19 -5.82
C LYS A 123 -23.74 -9.94 -5.52
N ASN A 124 -24.55 -9.62 -6.53
CA ASN A 124 -25.98 -9.31 -6.37
C ASN A 124 -26.93 -10.52 -6.41
N SER A 125 -26.41 -11.75 -6.55
CA SER A 125 -27.21 -12.97 -6.74
C SER A 125 -27.28 -13.90 -5.52
N ARG A 126 -27.08 -13.37 -4.30
CA ARG A 126 -27.44 -14.07 -3.06
C ARG A 126 -28.23 -13.14 -2.14
N GLN A 127 -29.51 -12.97 -2.46
CA GLN A 127 -30.57 -12.85 -1.45
C GLN A 127 -31.13 -14.23 -1.20
#